data_AF-A0A0C2MX75-F1
#
_entry.id   AF-A0A0C2MX75-F1
#
_cell.length_a   1.000
_cell.length_b   1.000
_cell.length_c   1.000
_cell.angle_alpha   90.00
_cell.angle_beta   90.00
_cell.angle_gamma   90.00
#
_symmetry.space_group_name_H-M   'P 1'
#
loop_
_entity.id
_entity.type
_entity.pdbx_description
1 polymer ?
#
loop_
_entity_poly.entity_id
_entity_poly.type
_entity_poly.pdbx_seq_one_letter_code
_entity_poly.pdbx_strand_id
1 'polypeptide(L)'
;MDIVKVTPVLSTRFENPMNTYKNHSNNAHEFKKNDAGEAFFKAGEVAEFKLKDLERAKCSYEQSADCYHQILSSSAYESYRKHVDLTLKQCGYIIETEFGDDVKCNEFYDWADEIRQENKIQHACQFTRKAMKKYVHRVSRCLKYKFRSLEAKEEIYHIISAENKTLNWANICRKCVSFWSIHSKHIHQNIRLLRYPGNYDQTRKELHLFETNLKIFINEVEKAYARSEKLADQSKKKALEDKTSSKSNF
;
A
#
# COMPACT_ATOMS: atom_id res chain seq x y z
N MET A 1 46.28 48.06 32.21
CA MET A 1 45.27 47.01 32.51
C MET A 1 44.65 46.63 31.18
N ASP A 2 45.20 45.60 30.54
CA ASP A 2 44.80 45.19 29.20
C ASP A 2 43.63 44.23 29.27
N ILE A 3 42.51 44.62 28.67
CA ILE A 3 41.29 43.81 28.59
C ILE A 3 41.51 42.78 27.48
N VAL A 4 41.85 41.55 27.88
CA VAL A 4 41.92 40.41 26.98
C VAL A 4 40.50 40.06 26.52
N LYS A 5 40.15 40.43 25.28
CA LYS A 5 38.93 39.96 24.62
C LYS A 5 39.06 38.48 24.30
N VAL A 6 38.40 37.64 25.10
CA VAL A 6 38.23 36.21 24.81
C VAL A 6 37.16 36.07 23.74
N THR A 7 37.56 35.82 22.49
CA THR A 7 36.65 35.36 21.44
C THR A 7 36.22 33.92 21.72
N PRO A 8 34.91 33.59 21.76
CA PRO A 8 34.47 32.21 21.92
C PRO A 8 34.82 31.43 20.66
N VAL A 9 35.64 30.41 20.80
CA VAL A 9 35.87 29.41 19.76
C VAL A 9 34.60 28.56 19.70
N LEU A 10 33.69 28.92 18.78
CA LEU A 10 32.59 28.05 18.37
C LEU A 10 33.20 26.84 17.64
N SER A 11 33.64 25.85 18.41
CA SER A 11 33.97 24.53 17.91
C SER A 11 32.66 23.83 17.51
N THR A 12 32.13 24.18 16.34
CA THR A 12 31.15 23.35 15.65
C THR A 12 31.88 22.11 15.16
N ARG A 13 32.09 21.14 16.04
CA ARG A 13 32.44 19.78 15.61
C ARG A 13 31.33 19.35 14.67
N PHE A 14 31.66 19.17 13.40
CA PHE A 14 30.74 18.58 12.44
C PHE A 14 30.36 17.20 12.96
N GLU A 15 29.18 17.10 13.59
CA GLU A 15 28.65 15.82 14.04
C GLU A 15 28.49 14.93 12.81
N ASN A 16 29.08 13.74 12.88
CA ASN A 16 28.97 12.75 11.82
C ASN A 16 27.48 12.38 11.65
N PRO A 17 26.87 12.63 10.48
CA PRO A 17 25.44 12.36 10.27
C PRO A 17 25.02 10.90 10.51
N MET A 18 25.94 9.94 10.30
CA MET A 18 25.68 8.53 10.59
C MET A 18 25.51 8.29 12.09
N ASN A 19 26.25 9.01 12.94
CA ASN A 19 26.10 8.90 14.38
C ASN A 19 24.76 9.51 14.83
N THR A 20 24.37 10.66 14.27
CA THR A 20 23.06 11.27 14.53
C THR A 20 21.92 10.34 14.12
N TYR A 21 22.00 9.73 12.93
CA TYR A 21 21.02 8.73 12.46
C TYR A 21 20.92 7.54 13.43
N LYS A 22 22.06 6.93 13.78
CA LYS A 22 22.09 5.78 14.70
C LYS A 22 21.52 6.13 16.07
N ASN A 23 21.82 7.33 16.59
CA ASN A 23 21.29 7.78 17.86
C ASN A 23 19.75 7.86 17.82
N HIS A 24 19.18 8.49 16.81
CA HIS A 24 17.71 8.55 16.65
C HIS A 24 17.09 7.16 16.48
N SER A 25 17.68 6.30 15.64
CA SER A 25 17.20 4.93 15.42
C SER A 25 17.27 4.09 16.69
N ASN A 26 18.34 4.19 17.47
CA ASN A 26 18.47 3.44 18.72
C ASN A 26 17.48 3.92 19.77
N ASN A 27 17.34 5.24 19.94
CA ASN A 27 16.39 5.82 20.88
C ASN A 27 14.95 5.39 20.55
N ALA A 28 14.60 5.32 19.26
CA ALA A 28 13.28 4.87 18.84
C ALA A 28 12.94 3.45 19.34
N HIS A 29 13.92 2.56 19.48
CA HIS A 29 13.72 1.21 20.01
C HIS A 29 13.58 1.16 21.54
N GLU A 30 14.04 2.19 22.24
CA GLU A 30 13.95 2.29 23.71
C GLU A 30 12.68 3.01 24.18
N PHE A 31 12.02 3.75 23.28
CA PHE A 31 10.89 4.62 23.60
C PHE A 31 9.52 3.93 23.59
N LYS A 32 8.56 4.55 24.30
CA LYS A 32 7.13 4.25 24.12
C LYS A 32 6.66 4.75 22.75
N LYS A 33 5.54 4.20 22.25
CA LYS A 33 5.08 4.35 20.86
C LYS A 33 5.16 5.78 20.28
N ASN A 34 4.72 6.81 21.00
CA ASN A 34 4.72 8.20 20.49
C ASN A 34 6.15 8.73 20.27
N ASP A 35 7.00 8.60 21.28
CA ASP A 35 8.38 9.10 21.25
C ASP A 35 9.22 8.28 20.25
N ALA A 36 8.89 7.00 20.07
CA ALA A 36 9.46 6.15 19.03
C ALA A 36 9.13 6.67 17.63
N GLY A 37 7.88 7.08 17.39
CA GLY A 37 7.44 7.65 16.11
C GLY A 37 8.22 8.89 15.71
N GLU A 38 8.46 9.82 16.65
CA GLU A 38 9.22 11.04 16.39
C GLU A 38 10.71 10.75 16.16
N ALA A 39 11.28 9.84 16.96
CA ALA A 39 12.67 9.45 16.81
C ALA A 39 12.94 8.79 15.45
N PHE A 40 12.07 7.89 14.99
CA PHE A 40 12.15 7.33 13.63
C PHE A 40 11.97 8.41 12.55
N PHE A 41 11.06 9.38 12.74
CA PHE A 41 10.89 10.47 11.77
C PHE A 41 12.18 11.28 11.59
N LYS A 42 12.81 11.69 12.70
CA LYS A 42 14.09 12.42 12.68
C LYS A 42 15.22 11.58 12.09
N ALA A 43 15.25 10.27 12.34
CA ALA A 43 16.19 9.36 11.67
C ALA A 43 15.99 9.38 10.14
N GLY A 44 14.72 9.38 9.69
CA GLY A 44 14.35 9.53 8.28
C GLY A 44 14.90 10.82 7.66
N GLU A 45 14.71 11.97 8.31
CA GLU A 45 15.21 13.26 7.81
C GLU A 45 16.74 13.31 7.71
N VAL A 46 17.45 12.75 8.68
CA VAL A 46 18.91 12.65 8.63
C VAL A 46 19.35 11.76 7.47
N ALA A 47 18.68 10.63 7.26
CA ALA A 47 18.97 9.73 6.15
C ALA A 47 18.70 10.40 4.79
N GLU A 48 17.58 11.09 4.63
CA GLU A 48 17.18 11.78 3.39
C GLU A 48 18.16 12.92 3.06
N PHE A 49 18.31 13.88 3.97
CA PHE A 49 18.99 15.14 3.64
C PHE A 49 20.50 15.12 3.87
N LYS A 50 20.96 14.42 4.93
CA LYS A 50 22.38 14.43 5.30
C LYS A 50 23.15 13.24 4.73
N LEU A 51 22.56 12.04 4.76
CA LEU A 51 23.20 10.82 4.24
C LEU A 51 22.93 10.59 2.75
N LYS A 52 21.82 11.14 2.22
CA LYS A 52 21.31 10.83 0.86
C LYS A 52 21.07 9.33 0.67
N ASP A 53 20.70 8.63 1.73
CA ASP A 53 20.40 7.19 1.74
C ASP A 53 18.88 7.01 1.76
N LEU A 54 18.30 6.92 0.55
CA LEU A 54 16.84 6.89 0.36
C LEU A 54 16.20 5.62 0.93
N GLU A 55 16.89 4.47 0.90
CA GLU A 55 16.34 3.23 1.45
C GLU A 55 16.26 3.28 2.98
N ARG A 56 17.25 3.88 3.64
CA ARG A 56 17.16 4.13 5.09
C ARG A 56 16.08 5.14 5.44
N ALA A 57 16.02 6.25 4.71
CA ALA A 57 15.00 7.28 4.93
C ALA A 57 13.59 6.68 4.84
N LYS A 58 13.34 5.92 3.77
CA LYS A 58 12.12 5.15 3.56
C LYS A 58 11.78 4.23 4.73
N CYS A 59 12.75 3.42 5.18
CA CYS A 59 12.54 2.48 6.27
C CYS A 59 12.19 3.20 7.58
N SER A 60 12.89 4.30 7.88
CA SER A 60 12.62 5.11 9.06
C SER A 60 11.26 5.82 9.00
N TYR A 61 10.84 6.34 7.83
CA TYR A 61 9.51 6.94 7.68
C TYR A 61 8.38 5.90 7.75
N GLU A 62 8.58 4.68 7.25
CA GLU A 62 7.63 3.55 7.40
C GLU A 62 7.44 3.21 8.88
N GLN A 63 8.56 3.02 9.61
CA GLN A 63 8.53 2.73 11.05
C GLN A 63 7.89 3.86 11.87
N SER A 64 8.19 5.12 11.53
CA SER A 64 7.56 6.28 12.15
C SER A 64 6.04 6.28 11.94
N ALA A 65 5.59 6.03 10.70
CA ALA A 65 4.18 5.99 10.35
C ALA A 65 3.46 4.86 11.09
N ASP A 66 4.06 3.67 11.18
CA ASP A 66 3.52 2.54 11.93
C ASP A 66 3.37 2.85 13.43
N CYS A 67 4.37 3.50 14.04
CA CYS A 67 4.30 3.92 15.44
C CYS A 67 3.14 4.90 15.69
N TYR A 68 2.98 5.92 14.83
CA TYR A 68 1.90 6.89 14.95
C TYR A 68 0.52 6.31 14.60
N HIS A 69 0.46 5.36 13.66
CA HIS A 69 -0.78 4.69 13.29
C HIS A 69 -1.31 3.87 14.47
N GLN A 70 -0.47 3.14 15.19
CA GLN A 70 -0.90 2.35 16.35
C GLN A 70 -1.57 3.15 17.47
N ILE A 71 -1.36 4.47 17.50
CA ILE A 71 -1.96 5.40 18.47
C ILE A 71 -2.98 6.35 17.82
N LEU A 72 -3.29 6.14 16.53
CA LEU A 72 -4.18 6.96 15.72
C LEU A 72 -3.80 8.46 15.70
N SER A 73 -2.50 8.76 15.71
CA SER A 73 -2.01 10.14 15.62
C SER A 73 -2.07 10.68 14.19
N SER A 74 -2.42 11.95 14.02
CA SER A 74 -2.37 12.65 12.74
C SER A 74 -0.96 12.72 12.15
N SER A 75 0.09 12.63 12.97
CA SER A 75 1.49 12.58 12.50
C SER A 75 1.78 11.36 11.63
N ALA A 76 0.96 10.29 11.70
CA ALA A 76 1.07 9.16 10.79
C ALA A 76 0.96 9.59 9.32
N TYR A 77 0.12 10.58 9.02
CA TYR A 77 -0.04 11.12 7.68
C TYR A 77 1.26 11.72 7.14
N GLU A 78 1.95 12.54 7.93
CA GLU A 78 3.20 13.19 7.50
C GLU A 78 4.31 12.17 7.28
N SER A 79 4.42 11.16 8.15
CA SER A 79 5.36 10.05 7.99
C SER A 79 5.06 9.21 6.74
N TYR A 80 3.79 8.87 6.50
CA TYR A 80 3.39 8.17 5.28
C TYR A 80 3.64 9.01 4.03
N ARG A 81 3.40 10.33 4.07
CA ARG A 81 3.72 11.25 2.97
C ARG A 81 5.19 11.19 2.61
N LYS A 82 6.07 11.37 3.61
CA LYS A 82 7.51 11.26 3.44
C LYS A 82 7.94 9.88 2.92
N HIS A 83 7.29 8.81 3.36
CA HIS A 83 7.53 7.47 2.82
C HIS A 83 7.09 7.33 1.36
N VAL A 84 5.93 7.88 0.98
CA VAL A 84 5.41 7.82 -0.40
C VAL A 84 6.27 8.61 -1.37
N ASP A 85 6.74 9.80 -0.96
CA ASP A 85 7.69 10.61 -1.73
C ASP A 85 8.91 9.76 -2.15
N LEU A 86 9.27 8.74 -1.35
CA LEU A 86 10.37 7.83 -1.60
C LEU A 86 9.98 6.49 -2.26
N THR A 87 8.71 6.09 -2.30
CA THR A 87 8.33 4.70 -2.63
C THR A 87 7.12 4.48 -3.53
N LEU A 88 6.33 5.50 -3.86
CA LEU A 88 5.09 5.33 -4.64
C LEU A 88 4.15 4.22 -4.09
N LYS A 89 4.20 3.93 -2.78
CA LYS A 89 3.43 2.86 -2.13
C LYS A 89 2.03 3.30 -1.70
N GLN A 90 1.23 2.31 -1.25
CA GLN A 90 -0.23 2.30 -1.07
C GLN A 90 -0.79 3.17 0.09
N CYS A 91 -0.20 4.31 0.42
CA CYS A 91 -0.62 5.06 1.62
C CYS A 91 -2.02 5.70 1.48
N GLY A 92 -2.46 6.06 0.26
CA GLY A 92 -3.82 6.59 0.05
C GLY A 92 -4.91 5.64 0.57
N TYR A 93 -4.75 4.33 0.40
CA TYR A 93 -5.75 3.34 0.82
C TYR A 93 -5.83 3.18 2.34
N ILE A 94 -4.69 3.28 3.03
CA ILE A 94 -4.62 3.25 4.49
C ILE A 94 -5.38 4.46 5.04
N ILE A 95 -5.14 5.65 4.49
CA ILE A 95 -5.84 6.89 4.87
C ILE A 95 -7.36 6.78 4.61
N GLU A 96 -7.78 6.23 3.47
CA GLU A 96 -9.20 6.01 3.16
C GLU A 96 -9.87 5.09 4.18
N THR A 97 -9.27 3.92 4.43
CA THR A 97 -9.95 2.84 5.15
C THR A 97 -9.85 2.92 6.66
N GLU A 98 -8.74 3.43 7.19
CA GLU A 98 -8.50 3.48 8.63
C GLU A 98 -8.84 4.84 9.25
N PHE A 99 -8.66 5.92 8.49
CA PHE A 99 -8.91 7.28 8.95
C PHE A 99 -10.21 7.88 8.40
N GLY A 100 -10.80 7.27 7.35
CA GLY A 100 -12.02 7.78 6.71
C GLY A 100 -11.84 9.15 6.05
N ASP A 101 -10.59 9.53 5.73
CA ASP A 101 -10.26 10.84 5.18
C ASP A 101 -10.10 10.74 3.65
N ASP A 102 -11.24 10.77 2.96
CA ASP A 102 -11.31 10.68 1.50
C ASP A 102 -10.53 11.82 0.81
N VAL A 103 -10.46 13.01 1.43
CA VAL A 103 -9.77 14.17 0.86
C VAL A 103 -8.27 13.90 0.81
N LYS A 104 -7.68 13.55 1.95
CA LYS A 104 -6.25 13.26 2.07
C LYS A 104 -5.84 12.03 1.27
N CYS A 105 -6.68 10.99 1.26
CA CYS A 105 -6.48 9.84 0.39
C CYS A 105 -6.33 10.25 -1.08
N ASN A 106 -7.19 11.17 -1.56
CA ASN A 106 -7.12 11.65 -2.94
C ASN A 106 -5.83 12.45 -3.21
N GLU A 107 -5.39 13.30 -2.29
CA GLU A 107 -4.12 14.03 -2.41
C GLU A 107 -2.94 13.07 -2.63
N PHE A 108 -2.87 11.99 -1.84
CA PHE A 108 -1.84 10.97 -1.99
C PHE A 108 -1.83 10.31 -3.36
N TYR A 109 -3.03 10.02 -3.89
CA TYR A 109 -3.13 9.39 -5.19
C TYR A 109 -2.79 10.33 -6.34
N ASP A 110 -3.19 11.61 -6.21
CA ASP A 110 -2.90 12.63 -7.20
C ASP A 110 -1.39 12.89 -7.24
N TRP A 111 -0.72 12.99 -6.08
CA TRP A 111 0.75 13.04 -6.00
C TRP A 111 1.42 11.79 -6.60
N ALA A 112 0.92 10.59 -6.29
CA ALA A 112 1.47 9.38 -6.88
C ALA A 112 1.26 9.32 -8.42
N ASP A 113 0.20 9.92 -8.95
CA ASP A 113 0.00 10.10 -10.40
C ASP A 113 0.96 11.14 -10.99
N GLU A 114 1.17 12.28 -10.33
CA GLU A 114 2.13 13.33 -10.73
C GLU A 114 3.56 12.79 -10.82
N ILE A 115 4.06 12.16 -9.75
CA ILE A 115 5.42 11.59 -9.72
C ILE A 115 5.59 10.56 -10.84
N ARG A 116 4.57 9.74 -11.12
CA ARG A 116 4.63 8.79 -12.25
C ARG A 116 4.74 9.49 -13.59
N GLN A 117 3.98 10.56 -13.80
CA GLN A 117 4.01 11.33 -15.04
C GLN A 117 5.37 12.00 -15.24
N GLU A 118 5.91 12.66 -14.21
CA GLU A 118 7.22 13.31 -14.23
C GLU A 118 8.35 12.33 -14.59
N ASN A 119 8.27 11.12 -14.04
CA ASN A 119 9.25 10.06 -14.27
C ASN A 119 8.93 9.18 -15.50
N LYS A 120 7.88 9.51 -16.28
CA LYS A 120 7.42 8.73 -17.44
C LYS A 120 7.16 7.25 -17.13
N ILE A 121 6.76 6.94 -15.91
CA ILE A 121 6.45 5.59 -15.46
C ILE A 121 5.06 5.25 -15.98
N GLN A 122 4.99 4.29 -16.91
CA GLN A 122 3.71 3.83 -17.42
C GLN A 122 2.88 3.16 -16.32
N HIS A 123 1.57 3.42 -16.37
CA HIS A 123 0.62 2.78 -15.48
C HIS A 123 0.51 1.28 -15.81
N ALA A 124 1.11 0.42 -14.99
CA ALA A 124 1.09 -1.02 -15.15
C ALA A 124 0.46 -1.73 -13.93
N CYS A 125 -0.83 -1.48 -13.65
CA CYS A 125 -1.50 -2.25 -12.61
C CYS A 125 -1.81 -3.68 -13.06
N GLN A 126 -1.43 -4.63 -12.23
CA GLN A 126 -1.74 -6.04 -12.42
C GLN A 126 -3.18 -6.38 -11.99
N PHE A 127 -3.76 -5.61 -11.07
CA PHE A 127 -5.10 -5.83 -10.51
C PHE A 127 -6.20 -5.08 -11.27
N THR A 128 -6.34 -5.41 -12.55
CA THR A 128 -7.43 -4.90 -13.39
C THR A 128 -8.66 -5.80 -13.33
N ARG A 129 -9.83 -5.28 -13.73
CA ARG A 129 -11.04 -6.11 -13.94
C ARG A 129 -10.75 -7.33 -14.81
N LYS A 130 -10.00 -7.14 -15.90
CA LYS A 130 -9.63 -8.22 -16.83
C LYS A 130 -8.80 -9.29 -16.12
N ALA A 131 -7.86 -8.89 -15.26
CA ALA A 131 -7.07 -9.82 -14.45
C ALA A 131 -7.96 -10.61 -13.47
N MET A 132 -8.87 -9.94 -12.75
CA MET A 132 -9.80 -10.61 -11.83
C MET A 132 -10.68 -11.63 -12.54
N LYS A 133 -11.24 -11.29 -13.71
CA LYS A 133 -12.01 -12.24 -14.53
C LYS A 133 -11.18 -13.43 -15.00
N LYS A 134 -9.93 -13.19 -15.41
CA LYS A 134 -8.99 -14.25 -15.80
C LYS A 134 -8.71 -15.20 -14.63
N TYR A 135 -8.51 -14.67 -13.42
CA TYR A 135 -8.34 -15.46 -12.21
C TYR A 135 -9.58 -16.33 -11.93
N VAL A 136 -10.78 -15.73 -11.87
CA VAL A 136 -12.05 -16.45 -11.65
C VAL A 136 -12.22 -17.56 -12.67
N HIS A 137 -11.95 -17.29 -13.94
CA HIS A 137 -12.07 -18.28 -15.01
C HIS A 137 -11.14 -19.47 -14.80
N ARG A 138 -9.85 -19.23 -14.49
CA ARG A 138 -8.86 -20.29 -14.24
C ARG A 138 -9.30 -21.19 -13.09
N VAL A 139 -9.67 -20.60 -11.96
CA VAL A 139 -10.12 -21.32 -10.77
C VAL A 139 -11.43 -22.09 -11.01
N SER A 140 -12.41 -21.43 -11.66
CA SER A 140 -13.70 -22.04 -11.98
C SER A 140 -13.55 -23.23 -12.92
N ARG A 141 -12.55 -23.20 -13.81
CA ARG A 141 -12.22 -24.32 -14.68
C ARG A 141 -11.75 -25.53 -13.85
N CYS A 142 -10.84 -25.34 -12.90
CA CYS A 142 -10.38 -26.40 -11.99
C CYS A 142 -11.54 -27.04 -11.22
N LEU A 143 -12.49 -26.23 -10.74
CA LEU A 143 -13.67 -26.73 -10.00
C LEU A 143 -14.64 -27.55 -10.89
N LYS A 144 -14.72 -27.25 -12.19
CA LYS A 144 -15.65 -27.92 -13.12
C LYS A 144 -15.17 -29.29 -13.59
N TYR A 145 -13.85 -29.50 -13.69
CA TYR A 145 -13.29 -30.79 -14.08
C TYR A 145 -13.34 -31.74 -12.88
N LYS A 146 -14.51 -32.37 -12.69
CA LYS A 146 -14.92 -33.22 -11.55
C LYS A 146 -14.07 -34.48 -11.29
N PHE A 147 -12.99 -34.72 -12.03
CA PHE A 147 -12.45 -36.07 -12.09
C PHE A 147 -11.65 -36.48 -10.86
N ARG A 148 -10.99 -35.59 -10.12
CA ARG A 148 -10.36 -35.92 -8.83
C ARG A 148 -10.30 -34.67 -7.94
N SER A 149 -11.00 -34.69 -6.80
CA SER A 149 -11.03 -33.58 -5.83
C SER A 149 -9.63 -33.18 -5.36
N LEU A 150 -8.71 -34.14 -5.29
CA LEU A 150 -7.32 -33.89 -4.91
C LEU A 150 -6.55 -33.10 -5.97
N GLU A 151 -6.62 -33.50 -7.25
CA GLU A 151 -5.94 -32.81 -8.35
C GLU A 151 -6.48 -31.38 -8.53
N ALA A 152 -7.80 -31.20 -8.44
CA ALA A 152 -8.42 -29.87 -8.49
C ALA A 152 -7.93 -28.98 -7.33
N LYS A 153 -7.85 -29.53 -6.10
CA LYS A 153 -7.34 -28.80 -4.94
C LYS A 153 -5.89 -28.37 -5.13
N GLU A 154 -5.04 -29.26 -5.63
CA GLU A 154 -3.63 -28.97 -5.88
C GLU A 154 -3.45 -27.89 -6.95
N GLU A 155 -4.18 -27.97 -8.07
CA GLU A 155 -4.13 -26.95 -9.12
C GLU A 155 -4.60 -25.58 -8.60
N ILE A 156 -5.70 -25.54 -7.83
CA ILE A 156 -6.20 -24.30 -7.21
C ILE A 156 -5.16 -23.75 -6.23
N TYR A 157 -4.53 -24.59 -5.40
CA TYR A 157 -3.47 -24.15 -4.49
C TYR A 157 -2.30 -23.52 -5.24
N HIS A 158 -1.86 -24.11 -6.35
CA HIS A 158 -0.81 -23.53 -7.18
C HIS A 158 -1.21 -22.17 -7.78
N ILE A 159 -2.45 -22.03 -8.24
CA ILE A 159 -2.99 -20.75 -8.71
C ILE A 159 -2.92 -19.72 -7.57
N ILE A 160 -3.49 -20.02 -6.40
CA ILE A 160 -3.54 -19.10 -5.25
C ILE A 160 -2.13 -18.72 -4.78
N SER A 161 -1.20 -19.69 -4.73
CA SER A 161 0.19 -19.44 -4.33
C SER A 161 0.91 -18.49 -5.29
N ALA A 162 0.67 -18.64 -6.60
CA ALA A 162 1.22 -17.72 -7.61
C ALA A 162 0.61 -16.30 -7.49
N GLU A 163 -0.70 -16.20 -7.26
CA GLU A 163 -1.37 -14.92 -7.01
C GLU A 163 -0.86 -14.27 -5.71
N ASN A 164 -0.62 -15.04 -4.65
CA ASN A 164 -0.07 -14.55 -3.38
C ASN A 164 1.32 -13.93 -3.56
N LYS A 165 2.17 -14.55 -4.38
CA LYS A 165 3.46 -13.95 -4.74
C LYS A 165 3.25 -12.63 -5.47
N THR A 166 2.32 -12.58 -6.43
CA THR A 166 2.00 -11.38 -7.20
C THR A 166 1.53 -10.23 -6.30
N LEU A 167 0.66 -10.52 -5.32
CA LEU A 167 0.17 -9.55 -4.35
C LEU A 167 1.29 -8.81 -3.59
N ASN A 168 2.38 -9.52 -3.26
CA ASN A 168 3.49 -8.96 -2.47
C ASN A 168 4.40 -8.00 -3.25
N TRP A 169 4.40 -8.07 -4.58
CA TRP A 169 5.32 -7.31 -5.43
C TRP A 169 4.64 -6.27 -6.33
N ALA A 170 3.32 -6.16 -6.24
CA ALA A 170 2.56 -5.35 -7.18
C ALA A 170 2.54 -3.87 -6.81
N ASN A 171 2.76 -3.03 -7.82
CA ASN A 171 2.47 -1.61 -7.76
C ASN A 171 0.97 -1.38 -8.05
N ILE A 172 0.32 -0.61 -7.19
CA ILE A 172 -1.14 -0.49 -7.16
C ILE A 172 -1.54 0.97 -7.20
N CYS A 173 -2.34 1.33 -8.19
CA CYS A 173 -2.89 2.67 -8.29
C CYS A 173 -4.23 2.76 -7.58
N ARG A 174 -4.68 4.01 -7.39
CA ARG A 174 -6.03 4.38 -6.94
C ARG A 174 -7.14 3.56 -7.61
N LYS A 175 -7.09 3.43 -8.94
CA LYS A 175 -8.15 2.75 -9.71
C LYS A 175 -8.21 1.25 -9.48
N CYS A 176 -7.12 0.64 -9.01
CA CYS A 176 -6.99 -0.81 -8.85
C CYS A 176 -6.87 -1.27 -7.40
N VAL A 177 -6.78 -0.34 -6.44
CA VAL A 177 -6.56 -0.67 -5.03
C VAL A 177 -7.70 -1.46 -4.41
N SER A 178 -8.94 -1.17 -4.81
CA SER A 178 -10.11 -1.90 -4.36
C SER A 178 -10.09 -3.36 -4.84
N PHE A 179 -9.71 -3.60 -6.11
CA PHE A 179 -9.55 -4.95 -6.64
C PHE A 179 -8.43 -5.71 -5.94
N TRP A 180 -7.29 -5.05 -5.69
CA TRP A 180 -6.21 -5.65 -4.93
C TRP A 180 -6.63 -6.04 -3.53
N SER A 181 -7.31 -5.16 -2.80
CA SER A 181 -7.77 -5.42 -1.43
C SER A 181 -8.70 -6.64 -1.39
N ILE A 182 -9.69 -6.68 -2.29
CA ILE A 182 -10.62 -7.81 -2.42
C ILE A 182 -9.87 -9.11 -2.76
N HIS A 183 -8.92 -9.05 -3.70
CA HIS A 183 -8.11 -10.21 -4.09
C HIS A 183 -7.19 -10.69 -2.96
N SER A 184 -6.51 -9.77 -2.28
CA SER A 184 -5.64 -10.03 -1.12
C SER A 184 -6.40 -10.75 -0.01
N LYS A 185 -7.56 -10.23 0.36
CA LYS A 185 -8.46 -10.86 1.33
C LYS A 185 -8.83 -12.28 0.91
N HIS A 186 -9.26 -12.46 -0.35
CA HIS A 186 -9.64 -13.78 -0.87
C HIS A 186 -8.45 -14.77 -0.87
N ILE A 187 -7.27 -14.35 -1.31
CA ILE A 187 -6.07 -15.19 -1.33
C ILE A 187 -5.64 -15.60 0.08
N HIS A 188 -5.57 -14.67 1.03
CA HIS A 188 -5.18 -14.97 2.40
C HIS A 188 -6.16 -15.90 3.13
N GLN A 189 -7.46 -15.74 2.89
CA GLN A 189 -8.48 -16.63 3.46
C GLN A 189 -8.36 -18.07 2.95
N ASN A 190 -8.01 -18.24 1.68
CA ASN A 190 -8.05 -19.56 1.03
C ASN A 190 -6.70 -20.27 0.95
N ILE A 191 -5.57 -19.56 1.01
CA ILE A 191 -4.24 -20.20 0.95
C ILE A 191 -4.01 -21.16 2.13
N ARG A 192 -4.53 -20.81 3.31
CA ARG A 192 -4.45 -21.67 4.50
C ARG A 192 -5.34 -22.90 4.37
N LEU A 193 -6.54 -22.71 3.82
CA LEU A 193 -7.52 -23.77 3.61
C LEU A 193 -6.99 -24.89 2.70
N LEU A 194 -6.18 -24.54 1.69
CA LEU A 194 -5.73 -25.50 0.68
C LEU A 194 -4.32 -26.05 0.91
N ARG A 195 -3.59 -25.57 1.93
CA ARG A 195 -2.16 -25.86 2.13
C ARG A 195 -1.87 -27.34 2.42
N TYR A 196 -2.72 -28.03 3.19
CA TYR A 196 -2.40 -29.37 3.69
C TYR A 196 -3.22 -30.44 2.97
N PRO A 197 -2.60 -31.58 2.59
CA PRO A 197 -3.36 -32.72 2.07
C PRO A 197 -4.27 -33.25 3.18
N GLY A 198 -5.56 -33.35 2.88
CA GLY A 198 -6.56 -33.98 3.74
C GLY A 198 -6.98 -35.31 3.15
N ASN A 199 -7.75 -36.11 3.92
CA ASN A 199 -8.46 -37.24 3.34
C ASN A 199 -9.51 -36.76 2.30
N TYR A 200 -10.16 -37.71 1.63
CA TYR A 200 -11.12 -37.40 0.57
C TYR A 200 -12.28 -36.51 1.04
N ASP A 201 -12.87 -36.81 2.19
CA ASP A 201 -14.01 -36.04 2.74
C ASP A 201 -13.59 -34.63 3.16
N GLN A 202 -12.42 -34.49 3.77
CA GLN A 202 -11.85 -33.19 4.13
C GLN A 202 -11.59 -32.34 2.88
N THR A 203 -11.00 -32.93 1.85
CA THR A 203 -10.74 -32.26 0.57
C THR A 203 -12.03 -31.76 -0.07
N ARG A 204 -13.10 -32.57 -0.03
CA ARG A 204 -14.42 -32.17 -0.54
C ARG A 204 -15.03 -30.99 0.23
N LYS A 205 -14.94 -31.00 1.57
CA LYS A 205 -15.41 -29.90 2.42
C LYS A 205 -14.64 -28.60 2.14
N GLU A 206 -13.32 -28.69 2.02
CA GLU A 206 -12.46 -27.53 1.73
C GLU A 206 -12.74 -26.95 0.35
N LEU A 207 -12.93 -27.78 -0.68
CA LEU A 207 -13.32 -27.31 -2.01
C LEU A 207 -14.70 -26.63 -2.01
N HIS A 208 -15.65 -27.15 -1.25
CA HIS A 208 -16.97 -26.54 -1.12
C HIS A 208 -16.91 -25.18 -0.42
N LEU A 209 -16.12 -25.07 0.66
CA LEU A 209 -15.87 -23.80 1.33
C LEU A 209 -15.15 -22.80 0.41
N PHE A 210 -14.16 -23.28 -0.34
CA PHE A 210 -13.46 -22.47 -1.34
C PHE A 210 -14.42 -21.96 -2.43
N GLU A 211 -15.31 -22.80 -2.96
CA GLU A 211 -16.33 -22.39 -3.95
C GLU A 211 -17.26 -21.31 -3.38
N THR A 212 -17.64 -21.43 -2.11
CA THR A 212 -18.44 -20.43 -1.40
C THR A 212 -17.69 -19.09 -1.31
N ASN A 213 -16.42 -19.13 -0.90
CA ASN A 213 -15.57 -17.94 -0.85
C ASN A 213 -15.34 -17.30 -2.23
N LEU A 214 -15.25 -18.12 -3.29
CA LEU A 214 -15.11 -17.64 -4.66
C LEU A 214 -16.36 -16.87 -5.13
N LYS A 215 -17.56 -17.32 -4.75
CA LYS A 215 -18.81 -16.59 -5.05
C LYS A 215 -18.86 -15.23 -4.35
N ILE A 216 -18.43 -15.16 -3.10
CA ILE A 216 -18.31 -13.89 -2.35
C ILE A 216 -17.32 -12.96 -3.06
N PHE A 217 -16.15 -13.47 -3.40
CA PHE A 217 -15.12 -12.71 -4.13
C PHE A 217 -15.64 -12.14 -5.46
N ILE A 218 -16.33 -12.96 -6.28
CA ILE A 218 -16.90 -12.50 -7.55
C ILE A 218 -17.88 -11.34 -7.33
N ASN A 219 -18.75 -11.44 -6.32
CA ASN A 219 -19.71 -10.39 -5.99
C ASN A 219 -19.02 -9.11 -5.51
N GLU A 220 -18.01 -9.21 -4.65
CA GLU A 220 -17.22 -8.06 -4.19
C GLU A 220 -16.51 -7.36 -5.37
N VAL A 221 -15.92 -8.12 -6.30
CA VAL A 221 -15.26 -7.59 -7.51
C VAL A 221 -16.25 -6.85 -8.41
N GLU A 222 -17.43 -7.41 -8.69
CA GLU A 222 -18.42 -6.72 -9.55
C GLU A 222 -18.98 -5.45 -8.86
N LYS A 223 -19.14 -5.45 -7.52
CA LYS A 223 -19.49 -4.23 -6.77
C LYS A 223 -18.40 -3.16 -6.83
N ALA A 224 -17.13 -3.54 -6.71
CA ALA A 224 -16.01 -2.61 -6.84
C ALA A 224 -15.94 -2.04 -8.26
N TYR A 225 -16.21 -2.88 -9.27
CA TYR A 225 -16.28 -2.46 -10.65
C TYR A 225 -17.39 -1.41 -10.90
N ALA A 226 -18.62 -1.68 -10.46
CA ALA A 226 -19.72 -0.75 -10.62
C ALA A 226 -19.45 0.61 -9.94
N ARG A 227 -18.79 0.59 -8.78
CA ARG A 227 -18.33 1.82 -8.10
C ARG A 227 -17.31 2.60 -8.93
N SER A 228 -16.31 1.89 -9.47
CA SER A 228 -15.27 2.50 -10.31
C SER A 228 -15.83 3.15 -11.59
N GLU A 229 -16.80 2.50 -12.26
CA GLU A 229 -17.45 3.09 -13.44
C GLU A 229 -18.24 4.35 -13.08
N LYS A 230 -19.02 4.30 -12.01
CA LYS A 230 -19.80 5.46 -11.55
C LYS A 230 -18.92 6.67 -11.25
N LEU A 231 -17.77 6.46 -10.60
CA LEU A 231 -16.80 7.53 -10.34
C LEU A 231 -16.20 8.08 -11.63
N ALA A 232 -15.84 7.22 -12.58
CA ALA A 232 -15.29 7.65 -13.86
C ALA A 232 -16.29 8.51 -14.66
N ASP A 233 -17.57 8.17 -14.63
CA ASP A 233 -18.62 8.94 -15.31
C ASP A 233 -18.89 10.28 -14.62
N GLN A 234 -18.87 10.31 -13.28
CA GLN A 234 -18.96 11.56 -12.52
C GLN A 234 -17.78 12.50 -12.82
N SER A 235 -16.55 11.96 -12.87
CA SER A 235 -15.37 12.77 -13.22
C SER A 235 -15.44 13.34 -14.63
N LYS A 236 -15.91 12.56 -15.61
CA LYS A 236 -16.11 13.04 -16.99
C LYS A 236 -17.15 14.15 -17.05
N LYS A 237 -18.26 14.00 -16.31
CA LYS A 237 -19.33 15.01 -16.25
C LYS A 237 -18.82 16.33 -15.67
N LYS A 238 -18.10 16.28 -14.54
CA LYS A 238 -17.50 17.47 -13.91
C LYS A 238 -16.50 18.17 -14.84
N ALA A 239 -15.63 17.40 -15.51
CA ALA A 239 -14.68 17.96 -16.46
C ALA A 239 -15.34 18.64 -17.68
N LEU A 240 -16.55 18.22 -18.05
CA LEU A 240 -17.33 18.87 -19.11
C LEU A 240 -17.95 20.18 -18.61
N GLU A 241 -18.50 20.19 -17.40
CA GLU A 241 -19.08 21.37 -16.74
C GLU A 241 -18.04 22.48 -16.52
N ASP A 242 -16.82 22.11 -16.11
CA ASP A 242 -15.70 23.05 -15.93
C ASP A 242 -15.27 23.68 -17.27
N LYS A 243 -15.27 22.90 -18.36
CA LYS A 243 -14.97 23.39 -19.72
C LYS A 243 -16.05 24.31 -20.28
N THR A 244 -17.32 24.11 -19.92
CA THR A 244 -18.40 25.00 -20.34
C THR A 244 -18.41 26.30 -19.55
N SER A 245 -18.12 26.25 -18.25
CA SER A 245 -18.10 27.44 -17.37
C SER A 245 -16.91 28.37 -17.65
N SER A 246 -15.79 27.82 -18.10
CA SER A 246 -14.62 28.61 -18.52
C SER A 246 -14.82 29.34 -19.85
N LYS A 247 -15.76 28.89 -20.70
CA LYS A 247 -16.09 29.53 -21.98
C LYS A 247 -17.14 30.64 -21.87
N SER A 248 -17.95 30.65 -20.81
CA SER A 248 -18.98 31.68 -20.60
C SER A 248 -18.46 32.98 -19.97
N ASN A 249 -17.18 33.03 -19.60
CA ASN A 249 -16.53 34.19 -18.99
C ASN A 249 -15.67 35.00 -19.98
N PHE A 250 -15.83 34.76 -21.28
CA PHE A 250 -15.25 35.51 -22.40
C PHE A 250 -16.37 36.01 -23.31
#